data_AF-A0A947SA17-F1
#
_entry.id   AF-A0A947SA17-F1
#
_cell.length_a   1.000
_cell.length_b   1.000
_cell.length_c   1.000
_cell.angle_alpha   90.00
_cell.angle_beta   90.00
_cell.angle_gamma   90.00
#
_symmetry.space_group_name_H-M   'P 1'
#
loop_
_entity.id
_entity.type
_entity.pdbx_description
1 polymer ?
#
loop_
_entity_poly.entity_id
_entity_poly.type
_entity_poly.pdbx_seq_one_letter_code
_entity_poly.pdbx_strand_id
1 'polypeptide(L)'
;MVCWGYNGSGQLGNGSTNSTSTPVQVSNLGASTVKEITAGTYHTCALKTDGSMVCWGNNDFGQLGDGSTNSTPTPVQVFGLE
;
A
#
# COMPACT_ATOMS: atom_id res chain seq x y z
N MET A 1 7.69 -1.31 7.79
CA MET A 1 6.47 -0.91 8.54
C MET A 1 5.51 -2.10 8.58
N VAL A 2 4.51 -2.14 9.46
CA VAL A 2 3.63 -3.32 9.59
C VAL A 2 2.15 -3.02 9.41
N CYS A 3 1.43 -3.96 8.80
CA CYS A 3 -0.03 -3.98 8.67
C CYS A 3 -0.59 -5.33 9.16
N TRP A 4 -1.85 -5.37 9.58
CA TRP A 4 -2.56 -6.59 9.96
C TRP A 4 -4.06 -6.43 9.69
N GLY A 5 -4.81 -7.52 9.74
CA GLY A 5 -6.25 -7.57 9.55
C GLY A 5 -6.68 -8.20 8.23
N TYR A 6 -7.76 -7.67 7.68
CA TYR A 6 -8.33 -8.11 6.41
C TYR A 6 -7.39 -7.75 5.24
N ASN A 7 -7.17 -8.72 4.35
CA ASN A 7 -6.23 -8.59 3.22
C ASN A 7 -6.80 -9.07 1.88
N GLY A 8 -8.13 -9.17 1.73
CA GLY A 8 -8.73 -9.73 0.52
C GLY A 8 -8.40 -8.98 -0.78
N SER A 9 -7.97 -7.72 -0.66
CA SER A 9 -7.53 -6.88 -1.78
C SER A 9 -6.02 -6.66 -1.81
N GLY A 10 -5.26 -7.30 -0.92
CA GLY A 10 -3.81 -7.09 -0.79
C GLY A 10 -3.43 -5.81 -0.01
N GLN A 11 -4.37 -5.17 0.69
CA GLN A 11 -4.16 -3.90 1.41
C GLN A 11 -3.18 -3.98 2.58
N LEU A 12 -2.69 -5.17 2.95
CA LEU A 12 -1.55 -5.32 3.87
C LEU A 12 -0.21 -5.09 3.20
N GLY A 13 -0.13 -5.14 1.86
CA GLY A 13 1.07 -4.76 1.12
C GLY A 13 2.23 -5.77 1.24
N ASN A 14 1.96 -6.99 1.69
CA ASN A 14 2.98 -8.02 1.95
C ASN A 14 3.17 -9.03 0.82
N GLY A 15 2.63 -8.75 -0.38
CA GLY A 15 2.68 -9.65 -1.53
C GLY A 15 1.70 -10.83 -1.48
N SER A 16 0.77 -10.85 -0.50
CA SER A 16 -0.30 -11.84 -0.41
C SER A 16 -1.68 -11.19 -0.31
N THR A 17 -2.73 -11.98 -0.45
CA THR A 17 -4.13 -11.62 -0.15
C THR A 17 -4.68 -12.36 1.08
N ASN A 18 -3.82 -13.01 1.85
CA ASN A 18 -4.21 -13.74 3.05
C ASN A 18 -4.37 -12.80 4.22
N SER A 19 -5.54 -12.86 4.88
CA SER A 19 -5.79 -12.09 6.10
C SER A 19 -4.97 -12.64 7.26
N THR A 20 -4.54 -11.77 8.16
CA THR A 20 -3.75 -12.16 9.33
C THR A 20 -4.14 -11.32 10.54
N SER A 21 -4.19 -11.92 11.73
CA SER A 21 -4.40 -11.20 12.98
C SER A 21 -3.10 -10.70 13.61
N THR A 22 -1.94 -11.04 13.02
CA THR A 22 -0.62 -10.61 13.50
C THR A 22 0.04 -9.62 12.53
N PRO A 23 0.84 -8.66 13.03
CA PRO A 23 1.55 -7.70 12.18
C PRO A 23 2.49 -8.37 11.19
N VAL A 24 2.36 -8.01 9.91
CA VAL A 24 3.25 -8.43 8.82
C VAL A 24 3.95 -7.23 8.21
N GLN A 25 5.19 -7.42 7.76
CA GLN A 25 5.94 -6.36 7.09
C GLN A 25 5.34 -6.08 5.71
N VAL A 26 5.21 -4.78 5.40
CA VAL A 26 4.90 -4.31 4.04
C VAL A 26 6.13 -4.52 3.17
N SER A 27 5.94 -5.11 1.99
CA SER A 27 7.01 -5.42 1.03
C SER A 27 7.74 -4.15 0.60
N ASN A 28 9.07 -4.19 0.63
CA ASN A 28 9.96 -3.13 0.15
C ASN A 28 9.73 -1.75 0.80
N LEU A 29 9.11 -1.69 1.99
CA LEU A 29 8.82 -0.43 2.68
C LEU A 29 9.34 -0.45 4.14
N GLY A 30 10.50 0.17 4.33
CA GLY A 30 11.14 0.33 5.64
C GLY A 30 10.33 1.22 6.58
N ALA A 31 10.43 0.99 7.90
CA ALA A 31 9.74 1.86 8.87
C ALA A 31 10.33 3.30 8.89
N SER A 32 11.64 3.45 8.65
CA SER A 32 12.32 4.74 8.60
C SER A 32 12.08 5.53 7.31
N THR A 33 11.47 4.92 6.29
CA THR A 33 11.20 5.56 5.00
C THR A 33 9.79 6.11 4.91
N VAL A 34 8.91 5.83 5.87
CA VAL A 34 7.50 6.25 5.86
C VAL A 34 7.31 7.43 6.82
N LYS A 35 6.74 8.51 6.30
CA LYS A 35 6.37 9.71 7.05
C LYS A 35 4.93 9.65 7.55
N GLU A 36 4.01 9.19 6.70
CA GLU A 36 2.58 9.14 7.00
C GLU A 36 1.93 7.97 6.25
N ILE A 37 0.83 7.45 6.80
CA ILE A 37 0.03 6.36 6.21
C ILE A 37 -1.45 6.71 6.25
N THR A 38 -2.17 6.33 5.21
CA THR A 38 -3.63 6.43 5.13
C THR A 38 -4.19 5.10 4.64
N ALA A 39 -5.19 4.58 5.34
CA ALA A 39 -5.94 3.40 4.95
C ALA A 39 -7.32 3.82 4.41
N GLY A 40 -7.63 3.40 3.19
CA GLY A 40 -8.99 3.40 2.65
C GLY A 40 -9.71 2.09 2.95
N THR A 41 -10.88 1.88 2.35
CA THR A 41 -11.67 0.65 2.57
C THR A 41 -10.91 -0.61 2.17
N TYR A 42 -10.26 -0.59 1.00
CA TYR A 42 -9.56 -1.75 0.43
C TYR A 42 -8.18 -1.43 -0.17
N HIS A 43 -7.66 -0.23 0.09
CA HIS A 43 -6.32 0.19 -0.36
C HIS A 43 -5.63 0.96 0.76
N THR A 44 -4.30 1.06 0.68
CA THR A 44 -3.47 1.77 1.65
C THR A 44 -2.43 2.58 0.89
N CYS A 45 -2.16 3.80 1.33
CA CYS A 45 -1.13 4.66 0.78
C CYS A 45 -0.17 5.13 1.87
N ALA A 46 1.10 5.31 1.52
CA ALA A 46 2.13 5.83 2.39
C ALA A 46 2.89 6.98 1.71
N LEU A 47 3.02 8.09 2.43
CA LEU A 47 3.92 9.18 2.08
C LEU A 47 5.30 8.84 2.62
N LYS A 48 6.31 8.80 1.75
CA LYS A 48 7.70 8.56 2.13
C LYS A 48 8.36 9.84 2.64
N THR A 49 9.45 9.68 3.38
CA THR A 49 10.24 10.80 3.92
C THR A 49 10.92 11.64 2.85
N ASP A 50 11.15 11.09 1.65
CA ASP A 50 11.67 11.79 0.48
C ASP A 50 10.59 12.58 -0.31
N GLY A 51 9.34 12.58 0.17
CA GLY A 51 8.21 13.26 -0.47
C GLY A 51 7.45 12.41 -1.51
N SER A 52 8.01 11.28 -1.95
CA SER A 52 7.34 10.40 -2.89
C SER A 52 6.24 9.57 -2.20
N MET A 53 5.21 9.17 -2.94
CA MET A 53 4.10 8.36 -2.39
C MET A 53 4.04 6.97 -3.02
N VAL A 54 3.63 5.98 -2.23
CA VAL A 54 3.31 4.63 -2.73
C VAL A 54 1.93 4.22 -2.25
N CYS A 55 1.20 3.46 -3.07
CA CYS A 55 -0.10 2.89 -2.71
C CYS A 55 -0.14 1.40 -3.04
N TRP A 56 -0.99 0.63 -2.36
CA TRP A 56 -1.25 -0.78 -2.63
C TRP A 56 -2.67 -1.18 -2.24
N GLY A 57 -3.11 -2.35 -2.68
CA GLY A 57 -4.44 -2.89 -2.44
C GLY A 57 -5.34 -2.81 -3.68
N ASN A 58 -6.63 -2.55 -3.44
CA ASN A 58 -7.64 -2.40 -4.48
C ASN A 58 -7.35 -1.20 -5.38
N ASN A 59 -7.47 -1.40 -6.69
CA ASN A 59 -7.24 -0.38 -7.71
C ASN A 59 -8.34 -0.30 -8.79
N ASP A 60 -9.53 -0.86 -8.54
CA ASP A 60 -10.58 -0.96 -9.58
C ASP A 60 -11.03 0.40 -10.14
N PHE A 61 -10.76 1.49 -9.42
CA PHE A 61 -11.08 2.86 -9.80
C PHE A 61 -9.83 3.76 -9.92
N GLY A 62 -8.62 3.19 -9.98
CA GLY A 62 -7.37 3.96 -10.08
C GLY A 62 -6.89 4.55 -8.76
N GLN A 63 -7.29 3.98 -7.62
CA GLN A 63 -6.92 4.44 -6.27
C GLN A 63 -5.41 4.48 -6.03
N LEU A 64 -4.63 3.68 -6.76
CA LEU A 64 -3.18 3.61 -6.59
C LEU A 64 -2.42 4.73 -7.29
N GLY A 65 -3.06 5.44 -8.23
CA GLY A 65 -2.46 6.57 -8.93
C GLY A 65 -1.20 6.21 -9.75
N ASP A 66 -1.05 4.94 -10.14
CA ASP A 66 0.07 4.41 -10.91
C ASP A 66 -0.22 4.35 -12.43
N GLY A 67 -1.29 5.02 -12.87
CA GLY A 67 -1.76 4.99 -14.26
C GLY A 67 -2.47 3.70 -14.66
N SER A 68 -2.71 2.78 -13.72
CA SER A 68 -3.44 1.54 -13.96
C SER A 68 -4.73 1.44 -13.15
N THR A 69 -5.53 0.42 -13.44
CA THR A 69 -6.66 -0.02 -12.61
C THR A 69 -6.45 -1.45 -12.07
N ASN A 70 -5.18 -1.90 -12.00
CA ASN A 70 -4.83 -3.24 -11.55
C ASN A 70 -4.57 -3.24 -10.04
N SER A 71 -5.37 -4.01 -9.31
CA SER A 71 -5.14 -4.20 -7.87
C SER A 71 -3.80 -4.93 -7.63
N THR A 72 -3.06 -4.55 -6.59
CA THR A 72 -1.77 -5.17 -6.28
C THR A 72 -1.52 -5.31 -4.78
N PRO A 73 -1.03 -6.47 -4.30
CA PRO A 73 -0.69 -6.68 -2.90
C PRO A 73 0.69 -6.15 -2.51
N THR A 74 1.35 -5.37 -3.37
CA THR A 74 2.67 -4.75 -3.10
C THR A 74 2.65 -3.27 -3.42
N PRO A 75 3.35 -2.42 -2.64
CA PRO A 75 3.44 -0.98 -2.91
C PRO A 75 3.90 -0.67 -4.34
N VAL A 76 3.15 0.17 -5.02
CA VAL A 76 3.49 0.78 -6.31
C VAL A 76 3.61 2.29 -6.17
N GLN A 77 4.46 2.90 -6.99
CA GLN A 77 4.73 4.33 -6.96
C GLN A 77 3.55 5.12 -7.54
N VAL A 78 3.11 6.14 -6.81
CA VAL A 78 2.13 7.12 -7.32
C VAL A 78 2.84 8.07 -8.28
N PHE A 79 2.21 8.38 -9.40
CA PHE A 79 2.75 9.31 -10.42
C PHE A 79 2.21 10.74 -10.25
N GLY A 80 2.93 11.71 -10.82
CA GLY A 80 2.45 13.09 -10.97
C GLY A 80 2.44 13.95 -9.69
N LEU A 81 3.31 13.62 -8.72
CA LEU A 81 3.47 14.35 -7.45
C LEU A 81 4.78 15.16 -7.38
N GLU A 82 5.40 15.41 -8.53
CA GLU A 82 6.64 16.19 -8.67
C GLU A 82 6.40 17.70 -8.73
#